data_AF-A0A7Y4SKN7-F1
#
_entry.id   AF-A0A7Y4SKN7-F1
#
_cell.length_a   1.000
_cell.length_b   1.000
_cell.length_c   1.000
_cell.angle_alpha   90.00
_cell.angle_beta   90.00
_cell.angle_gamma   90.00
#
_symmetry.space_group_name_H-M   'P 1'
#
loop_
_entity.id
_entity.type
_entity.pdbx_description
1 polymer ?
#
loop_
_entity_poly.entity_id
_entity_poly.type
_entity_poly.pdbx_seq_one_letter_code
_entity_poly.pdbx_strand_id
1 'polypeptide(L)'
;MVVTHNDAKEVQQALDTLREFGPICSVKLYRVSLSLIPAVPIIPCLDHEAMLHQRVDPHASAYVQEQATGDVHEVAFTPASRRIQIDTVSTLSEYSPESHTRLLAWLAAKFPGYEIEVTHPNWWKGDRRVADACRAQVSLRNVLLAENMNAVEADIDRLRTISALMEKQSRVASWTVRTITPLLLGAAGVLTYQVLGFFGAWIGTRAVDTLRLATVGALGAIFLYFGLKAVQLTEMANRVWKRTAEYSLILKERRKLDERRKAPTA
;
A
#
# COMPACT_ATOMS: atom_id res chain seq x y z
N MET A 1 -16.45 19.30 -2.53
CA MET A 1 -17.59 18.37 -2.44
C MET A 1 -17.95 18.27 -0.97
N VAL A 2 -19.15 18.71 -0.60
CA VAL A 2 -19.58 18.76 0.79
C VAL A 2 -19.93 17.35 1.23
N VAL A 3 -19.34 16.89 2.33
CA VAL A 3 -19.77 15.66 3.03
C VAL A 3 -21.25 15.82 3.31
N THR A 4 -22.10 14.99 2.72
CA THR A 4 -23.52 15.11 3.07
C THR A 4 -23.70 14.51 4.46
N HIS A 5 -24.58 15.08 5.26
CA HIS A 5 -24.95 14.50 6.57
C HIS A 5 -25.44 13.04 6.41
N ASN A 6 -25.92 12.69 5.21
CA ASN A 6 -26.36 11.36 4.85
C ASN A 6 -25.20 10.34 4.72
N ASP A 7 -24.08 10.72 4.10
CA ASP A 7 -22.91 9.83 3.95
C ASP A 7 -22.37 9.38 5.32
N ALA A 8 -22.26 10.30 6.27
CA ALA A 8 -21.80 10.00 7.62
C ALA A 8 -22.75 9.04 8.35
N LYS A 9 -24.06 9.21 8.17
CA LYS A 9 -25.07 8.34 8.77
C LYS A 9 -25.04 6.93 8.18
N GLU A 10 -24.91 6.81 6.85
CA GLU A 10 -24.83 5.51 6.17
C GLU A 10 -23.55 4.76 6.57
N VAL A 11 -22.41 5.45 6.63
CA VAL A 11 -21.17 4.84 7.13
C VAL A 11 -21.32 4.39 8.59
N GLN A 12 -21.91 5.23 9.46
CA GLN A 12 -22.12 4.86 10.86
C GLN A 12 -22.95 3.57 10.97
N GLN A 13 -24.06 3.48 10.24
CA GLN A 13 -24.92 2.30 10.20
C GLN A 13 -24.19 1.05 9.67
N ALA A 14 -23.34 1.22 8.65
CA ALA A 14 -22.54 0.12 8.10
C ALA A 14 -21.51 -0.39 9.12
N LEU A 15 -20.83 0.51 9.83
CA LEU A 15 -19.88 0.16 10.89
C LEU A 15 -20.58 -0.50 12.09
N ASP A 16 -21.76 -0.02 12.48
CA ASP A 16 -22.55 -0.63 13.55
C ASP A 16 -23.00 -2.04 13.19
N THR A 17 -23.43 -2.25 11.94
CA THR A 17 -23.73 -3.59 11.43
C THR A 17 -22.47 -4.47 11.41
N LEU A 18 -21.32 -3.94 10.98
CA LEU A 18 -20.05 -4.68 10.92
C LEU A 18 -19.60 -5.20 12.29
N ARG A 19 -19.97 -4.52 13.38
CA ARG A 19 -19.65 -4.98 14.75
C ARG A 19 -20.31 -6.30 15.12
N GLU A 20 -21.37 -6.70 14.44
CA GLU A 20 -21.97 -8.03 14.62
C GLU A 20 -21.08 -9.16 14.08
N PHE A 21 -20.16 -8.87 13.14
CA PHE A 21 -19.16 -9.83 12.66
C PHE A 21 -17.98 -9.95 13.63
N GLY A 22 -17.62 -8.85 14.30
CA GLY A 22 -16.61 -8.83 15.34
C GLY A 22 -16.17 -7.42 15.73
N PRO A 23 -15.30 -7.28 16.75
CA PRO A 23 -14.85 -5.99 17.22
C PRO A 23 -14.09 -5.22 16.13
N ILE A 24 -14.47 -3.96 15.94
CA ILE A 24 -13.72 -3.01 15.12
C ILE A 24 -12.50 -2.54 15.93
N CYS A 25 -11.30 -2.76 15.38
CA CYS A 25 -10.04 -2.45 16.03
C CYS A 25 -9.53 -1.03 15.69
N SER A 26 -9.86 -0.50 14.51
CA SER A 26 -9.56 0.87 14.08
C SER A 26 -10.36 1.22 12.83
N VAL A 27 -10.58 2.52 12.59
CA VAL A 27 -11.29 3.05 11.42
C VAL A 27 -10.46 4.13 10.73
N LYS A 28 -10.33 4.03 9.42
CA LYS A 28 -9.83 5.08 8.52
C LYS A 28 -11.00 5.86 7.97
N LEU A 29 -10.96 7.19 8.04
CA LEU A 29 -11.99 8.05 7.47
C LEU A 29 -11.42 8.87 6.32
N TYR A 30 -12.21 9.05 5.27
CA TYR A 30 -11.93 10.00 4.21
C TYR A 30 -13.15 10.88 3.98
N ARG A 31 -13.00 12.18 4.25
CA ARG A 31 -14.08 13.17 4.10
C ARG A 31 -15.39 12.73 4.77
N VAL A 32 -15.31 12.04 5.90
CA VAL A 32 -16.43 11.71 6.78
C VAL A 32 -15.96 11.97 8.21
N SER A 33 -16.87 12.43 9.07
CA SER A 33 -16.58 12.61 10.51
C SER A 33 -17.59 11.82 11.31
N LEU A 34 -17.09 10.92 12.16
CA LEU A 34 -17.90 10.00 12.97
C LEU A 34 -17.50 10.11 14.43
N SER A 35 -18.47 9.84 15.31
CA SER A 35 -18.25 9.65 16.74
C SER A 35 -18.70 8.25 17.10
N LEU A 36 -17.75 7.31 17.13
CA LEU A 36 -18.02 5.89 17.32
C LEU A 36 -18.12 5.52 18.81
N ILE A 37 -19.12 4.70 19.15
CA ILE A 37 -19.31 4.12 20.49
C ILE A 37 -19.42 2.59 20.35
N PRO A 38 -18.52 1.77 20.92
CA PRO A 38 -17.35 2.16 21.70
C PRO A 38 -16.33 2.95 20.87
N ALA A 39 -15.54 3.78 21.55
CA ALA A 39 -14.48 4.55 20.93
C ALA A 39 -13.37 3.62 20.43
N VAL A 40 -12.95 3.81 19.18
CA VAL A 40 -11.88 3.07 18.51
C VAL A 40 -10.90 4.06 17.89
N PRO A 41 -9.63 3.67 17.63
CA PRO A 41 -8.66 4.50 16.93
C PRO A 41 -9.19 4.94 15.57
N ILE A 42 -9.35 6.25 15.37
CA ILE A 42 -9.81 6.86 14.11
C ILE A 42 -8.65 7.62 13.47
N ILE A 43 -8.29 7.25 12.23
CA ILE A 43 -7.20 7.86 11.48
C ILE A 43 -7.68 8.36 10.12
N PRO A 44 -6.99 9.31 9.47
CA PRO A 44 -7.28 9.66 8.08
C PRO A 44 -6.90 8.53 7.12
N CYS A 45 -7.66 8.36 6.04
CA CYS A 45 -7.28 7.49 4.94
C CYS A 45 -6.14 8.14 4.12
N LEU A 46 -4.89 7.88 4.51
CA LEU A 46 -3.71 8.54 3.94
C LEU A 46 -3.59 8.44 2.42
N ASP A 47 -3.98 7.30 1.83
CA ASP A 47 -3.91 7.11 0.39
C ASP A 47 -4.80 8.10 -0.36
N HIS A 48 -6.05 8.24 0.09
CA HIS A 48 -7.02 9.12 -0.55
C HIS A 48 -6.82 10.60 -0.18
N GLU A 49 -6.23 10.90 0.98
CA GLU A 49 -5.77 12.26 1.30
C GLU A 49 -4.61 12.71 0.39
N ALA A 50 -3.74 11.78 -0.03
CA ALA A 50 -2.64 12.07 -0.94
C ALA A 50 -3.08 12.18 -2.42
N MET A 51 -4.27 11.72 -2.78
CA MET A 51 -4.80 11.74 -4.15
C MET A 51 -5.46 13.09 -4.51
N LEU A 52 -4.73 14.19 -4.33
CA LEU A 52 -5.24 15.56 -4.58
C LEU A 52 -5.72 15.82 -6.01
N HIS A 53 -5.28 15.00 -6.97
CA HIS A 53 -5.61 15.10 -8.39
C HIS A 53 -6.81 14.24 -8.79
N GLN A 54 -7.34 13.39 -7.91
CA GLN A 54 -8.46 12.49 -8.20
C GLN A 54 -9.69 12.87 -7.39
N ARG A 55 -10.87 12.64 -7.97
CA ARG A 55 -12.11 12.70 -7.20
C ARG A 55 -12.32 11.35 -6.54
N VAL A 56 -12.12 11.31 -5.23
CA VAL A 56 -12.44 10.16 -4.39
C VAL A 56 -13.70 10.48 -3.59
N ASP A 57 -14.64 9.54 -3.55
CA ASP A 57 -15.89 9.68 -2.80
C ASP A 57 -15.64 9.51 -1.28
N PRO A 58 -16.41 10.18 -0.41
CA PRO A 58 -16.35 9.97 1.03
C PRO A 58 -16.56 8.50 1.41
N HIS A 59 -15.76 7.98 2.31
CA HIS A 59 -15.82 6.57 2.75
C HIS A 59 -15.18 6.38 4.12
N ALA A 60 -15.39 5.19 4.68
CA ALA A 60 -14.62 4.71 5.82
C ALA A 60 -14.12 3.29 5.59
N SER A 61 -12.94 2.99 6.09
CA SER A 61 -12.36 1.64 6.10
C SER A 61 -12.18 1.17 7.53
N ALA A 62 -12.68 0.00 7.89
CA ALA A 62 -12.58 -0.56 9.22
C ALA A 62 -11.68 -1.78 9.23
N TYR A 63 -10.76 -1.82 10.18
CA TYR A 63 -10.12 -3.06 10.60
C TYR A 63 -11.04 -3.77 11.58
N VAL A 64 -11.54 -4.94 11.19
CA VAL A 64 -12.41 -5.78 12.02
C VAL A 64 -11.72 -7.10 12.32
N GLN A 65 -11.76 -7.51 13.59
CA GLN A 65 -11.30 -8.83 14.01
C GLN A 65 -12.49 -9.79 14.05
N GLU A 66 -12.45 -10.88 13.29
CA GLU A 66 -13.48 -11.92 13.34
C GLU A 66 -13.54 -12.54 14.73
N GLN A 67 -14.73 -12.60 15.31
CA GLN A 67 -14.92 -13.11 16.67
C GLN A 67 -14.54 -14.59 16.83
N ALA A 68 -14.74 -15.41 15.80
CA ALA A 68 -14.54 -16.86 15.86
C ALA A 68 -13.07 -17.29 15.82
N THR A 69 -12.24 -16.59 15.04
CA THR A 69 -10.84 -17.01 14.77
C THR A 69 -9.82 -15.97 15.25
N GLY A 70 -10.26 -14.75 15.48
CA GLY A 70 -9.37 -13.61 15.68
C GLY A 70 -8.76 -13.07 14.38
N ASP A 71 -9.09 -13.61 13.19
CA ASP A 71 -8.58 -13.11 11.90
C ASP A 71 -8.95 -11.64 11.66
N VAL A 72 -8.06 -10.88 11.03
CA VAL A 72 -8.26 -9.44 10.81
C VAL A 72 -8.55 -9.16 9.35
N HIS A 73 -9.59 -8.38 9.09
CA HIS A 73 -10.01 -7.93 7.77
C HIS A 73 -10.07 -6.41 7.69
N GLU A 74 -9.77 -5.85 6.52
CA GLU A 74 -10.04 -4.45 6.22
C GLU A 74 -11.26 -4.37 5.30
N VAL A 75 -12.30 -3.66 5.75
CA VAL A 75 -13.57 -3.50 5.03
C VAL A 75 -13.87 -2.02 4.86
N ALA A 76 -13.90 -1.55 3.61
CA ALA A 76 -14.19 -0.18 3.25
C ALA A 76 -15.61 -0.01 2.69
N PHE A 77 -16.33 1.00 3.19
CA PHE A 77 -17.69 1.33 2.79
C PHE A 77 -17.70 2.69 2.09
N THR A 78 -18.16 2.70 0.84
CA THR A 78 -18.36 3.92 0.04
C THR A 78 -19.86 4.10 -0.24
N PRO A 79 -20.56 4.96 0.51
CA PRO A 79 -22.02 5.13 0.40
C PRO A 79 -22.46 5.56 -1.00
N ALA A 80 -21.77 6.55 -1.59
CA ALA A 80 -22.15 7.16 -2.86
C ALA A 80 -22.29 6.15 -4.01
N SER A 81 -21.48 5.09 -4.00
CA SER A 81 -21.48 4.02 -5.00
C SER A 81 -22.09 2.72 -4.49
N ARG A 82 -22.62 2.68 -3.25
CA ARG A 82 -23.05 1.46 -2.55
C ARG A 82 -22.02 0.33 -2.69
N ARG A 83 -20.75 0.64 -2.45
CA ARG A 83 -19.65 -0.31 -2.61
C ARG A 83 -19.05 -0.68 -1.27
N ILE A 84 -18.80 -1.98 -1.10
CA ILE A 84 -18.00 -2.55 -0.03
C ILE A 84 -16.73 -3.10 -0.67
N GLN A 85 -15.57 -2.62 -0.25
CA GLN A 85 -14.28 -3.12 -0.72
C GLN A 85 -13.57 -3.85 0.41
N ILE A 86 -13.06 -5.04 0.12
CA ILE A 86 -12.25 -5.82 1.07
C ILE A 86 -10.80 -5.75 0.61
N ASP A 87 -9.97 -5.05 1.38
CA ASP A 87 -8.54 -4.92 1.07
C ASP A 87 -7.77 -6.08 1.71
N THR A 88 -7.40 -7.06 0.87
CA THR A 88 -6.61 -8.22 1.32
C THR A 88 -5.10 -7.94 1.33
N VAL A 89 -4.65 -6.81 0.77
CA VAL A 89 -3.24 -6.43 0.75
C VAL A 89 -2.83 -5.87 2.10
N SER A 90 -3.69 -5.08 2.74
CA SER A 90 -3.46 -4.55 4.10
C SER A 90 -3.43 -5.61 5.17
N THR A 91 -4.24 -6.65 5.01
CA THR A 91 -4.39 -7.74 5.98
C THR A 91 -3.72 -9.02 5.50
N LEU A 92 -2.78 -8.93 4.56
CA LEU A 92 -2.13 -10.11 4.01
C LEU A 92 -1.48 -10.93 5.14
N SER A 93 -1.84 -12.22 5.20
CA SER A 93 -1.40 -13.16 6.25
C SER A 93 -1.92 -12.84 7.67
N GLU A 94 -2.92 -11.98 7.80
CA GLU A 94 -3.65 -11.72 9.06
C GLU A 94 -5.03 -12.40 9.10
N TYR A 95 -5.44 -13.03 7.98
CA TYR A 95 -6.67 -13.77 7.83
C TYR A 95 -6.44 -15.14 7.16
N SER A 96 -7.35 -16.08 7.41
CA SER A 96 -7.47 -17.38 6.75
C SER A 96 -8.47 -17.34 5.59
N PRO A 97 -8.29 -18.16 4.53
CA PRO A 97 -9.28 -18.27 3.44
C PRO A 97 -10.70 -18.58 3.92
N GLU A 98 -10.82 -19.38 4.98
CA GLU A 98 -12.09 -19.76 5.58
C GLU A 98 -12.77 -18.55 6.25
N SER A 99 -12.01 -17.75 7.01
CA SER A 99 -12.50 -16.50 7.60
C SER A 99 -12.92 -15.50 6.55
N HIS A 100 -12.12 -15.36 5.48
CA HIS A 100 -12.46 -14.47 4.37
C HIS A 100 -13.75 -14.89 3.66
N THR A 101 -13.95 -16.19 3.46
CA THR A 101 -15.19 -16.73 2.88
C THR A 101 -16.40 -16.44 3.76
N ARG A 102 -16.26 -16.59 5.09
CA ARG A 102 -17.33 -16.24 6.05
C ARG A 102 -17.64 -14.74 6.03
N LEU A 103 -16.62 -13.89 5.99
CA LEU A 103 -16.82 -12.44 5.87
C LEU A 103 -17.61 -12.09 4.60
N LEU A 104 -17.22 -12.64 3.45
CA LEU A 104 -17.91 -12.41 2.18
C LEU A 104 -19.38 -12.83 2.23
N ALA A 105 -19.66 -14.03 2.75
CA ALA A 105 -21.02 -14.53 2.90
C ALA A 105 -21.84 -13.66 3.85
N TRP A 106 -21.23 -13.21 4.96
CA TRP A 106 -21.87 -12.36 5.95
C TRP A 106 -22.18 -10.96 5.37
N LEU A 107 -21.24 -10.34 4.65
CA LEU A 107 -21.43 -9.05 4.00
C LEU A 107 -22.53 -9.11 2.94
N ALA A 108 -22.54 -10.17 2.11
CA ALA A 108 -23.57 -10.35 1.08
C ALA A 108 -24.98 -10.49 1.69
N ALA A 109 -25.09 -11.17 2.84
CA ALA A 109 -26.36 -11.32 3.54
C ALA A 109 -26.84 -10.02 4.21
N LYS A 110 -25.93 -9.24 4.79
CA LYS A 110 -26.26 -8.02 5.55
C LYS A 110 -26.41 -6.77 4.69
N PHE A 111 -25.78 -6.75 3.52
CA PHE A 111 -25.80 -5.62 2.59
C PHE A 111 -26.25 -6.03 1.19
N PRO A 112 -27.50 -6.51 1.00
CA PRO A 112 -27.97 -7.08 -0.27
C PRO A 112 -28.04 -6.06 -1.43
N GLY A 113 -27.96 -4.76 -1.14
CA GLY A 113 -27.95 -3.69 -2.14
C GLY A 113 -26.57 -3.11 -2.43
N TYR A 114 -25.50 -3.69 -1.88
CA TYR A 114 -24.13 -3.23 -2.07
C TYR A 114 -23.35 -4.15 -3.03
N GLU A 115 -22.51 -3.55 -3.86
CA GLU A 115 -21.49 -4.26 -4.63
C GLU A 115 -20.31 -4.61 -3.72
N ILE A 116 -19.93 -5.89 -3.64
CA ILE A 116 -18.78 -6.35 -2.86
C ILE A 116 -17.61 -6.61 -3.81
N GLU A 117 -16.53 -5.87 -3.62
CA GLU A 117 -15.29 -5.97 -4.40
C GLU A 117 -14.14 -6.46 -3.50
N VAL A 118 -13.35 -7.41 -3.99
CA VAL A 118 -12.16 -7.89 -3.29
C VAL A 118 -10.90 -7.41 -4.00
N THR A 119 -10.06 -6.68 -3.29
CA THR A 119 -8.76 -6.24 -3.82
C THR A 119 -7.72 -7.29 -3.51
N HIS A 120 -7.18 -7.93 -4.55
CA HIS A 120 -6.18 -8.99 -4.44
C HIS A 120 -4.74 -8.46 -4.59
N PRO A 121 -3.74 -9.15 -4.00
CA PRO A 121 -2.34 -8.80 -4.18
C PRO A 121 -1.90 -8.88 -5.64
N ASN A 122 -1.29 -7.81 -6.13
CA ASN A 122 -0.72 -7.72 -7.46
C ASN A 122 0.80 -7.96 -7.44
N TRP A 123 1.25 -8.97 -8.18
CA TRP A 123 2.67 -9.35 -8.28
C TRP A 123 3.54 -8.24 -8.90
N TRP A 124 3.04 -7.56 -9.94
CA TRP A 124 3.76 -6.47 -10.62
C TRP A 124 3.98 -5.28 -9.71
N LYS A 125 3.00 -4.98 -8.84
CA LYS A 125 3.12 -3.94 -7.80
C LYS A 125 3.96 -4.38 -6.60
N GLY A 126 4.28 -5.67 -6.50
CA GLY A 126 5.09 -6.22 -5.42
C GLY A 126 4.37 -6.27 -4.07
N ASP A 127 3.04 -6.42 -4.07
CA ASP A 127 2.20 -6.36 -2.86
C ASP A 127 2.66 -7.32 -1.77
N ARG A 128 2.94 -8.57 -2.14
CA ARG A 128 3.47 -9.58 -1.21
C ARG A 128 4.80 -9.15 -0.61
N ARG A 129 5.74 -8.63 -1.41
CA ARG A 129 7.05 -8.18 -0.92
C ARG A 129 6.93 -7.01 0.05
N VAL A 130 5.99 -6.10 -0.18
CA VAL A 130 5.71 -4.98 0.74
C VAL A 130 5.14 -5.51 2.06
N ALA A 131 4.15 -6.40 1.99
CA ALA A 131 3.56 -7.02 3.17
C ALA A 131 4.59 -7.82 3.98
N ASP A 132 5.43 -8.63 3.31
CA ASP A 132 6.51 -9.40 3.93
C ASP A 132 7.52 -8.47 4.63
N ALA A 133 7.92 -7.37 4.00
CA ALA A 133 8.83 -6.39 4.58
C ALA A 133 8.24 -5.72 5.83
N CYS A 134 6.93 -5.40 5.81
CA CYS A 134 6.24 -4.85 6.98
C CYS A 134 6.17 -5.88 8.10
N ARG A 135 5.69 -7.09 7.80
CA ARG A 135 5.48 -8.17 8.78
C ARG A 135 6.77 -8.64 9.44
N ALA A 136 7.90 -8.59 8.72
CA ALA A 136 9.20 -8.91 9.28
C ALA A 136 9.59 -7.99 10.45
N GLN A 137 8.99 -6.80 10.54
CA GLN A 137 9.21 -5.85 11.63
C GLN A 137 8.04 -5.83 12.60
N VAL A 138 6.83 -5.63 12.09
CA VAL A 138 5.62 -5.49 12.90
C VAL A 138 4.40 -5.99 12.13
N SER A 139 3.61 -6.88 12.76
CA SER A 139 2.34 -7.34 12.21
C SER A 139 1.24 -6.28 12.41
N LEU A 140 0.28 -6.19 11.49
CA LEU A 140 -0.86 -5.28 11.65
C LEU A 140 -1.64 -5.65 12.90
N ARG A 141 -1.79 -6.95 13.17
CA ARG A 141 -2.43 -7.46 14.39
C ARG A 141 -1.78 -6.91 15.66
N ASN A 142 -0.45 -6.86 15.74
CA ASN A 142 0.23 -6.29 16.90
C ASN A 142 -0.03 -4.78 17.01
N VAL A 143 -0.02 -4.07 15.89
CA VAL A 143 -0.35 -2.63 15.85
C VAL A 143 -1.77 -2.37 16.37
N LEU A 144 -2.72 -3.23 16.03
CA LEU A 144 -4.12 -3.10 16.43
C LEU A 144 -4.38 -3.53 17.88
N LEU A 145 -3.74 -4.61 18.35
CA LEU A 145 -4.19 -5.35 19.53
C LEU A 145 -3.16 -5.51 20.64
N ALA A 146 -1.85 -5.36 20.37
CA ALA A 146 -0.84 -5.67 21.39
C ALA A 146 -0.94 -4.71 22.58
N GLU A 147 -0.78 -5.24 23.79
CA GLU A 147 -0.85 -4.46 25.03
C GLU A 147 0.39 -3.57 25.23
N ASN A 148 1.58 -4.08 24.89
CA ASN A 148 2.83 -3.34 25.01
C ASN A 148 3.02 -2.38 23.83
N MET A 149 2.37 -1.22 23.90
CA MET A 149 2.45 -0.18 22.88
C MET A 149 3.85 0.42 22.69
N ASN A 150 4.74 0.33 23.69
CA ASN A 150 6.13 0.82 23.56
C ASN A 150 6.98 -0.13 22.70
N ALA A 151 6.78 -1.44 22.84
CA ALA A 151 7.45 -2.43 21.98
C ALA A 151 7.02 -2.27 20.52
N VAL A 152 5.70 -2.11 20.29
CA VAL A 152 5.16 -1.86 18.95
C VAL A 152 5.72 -0.58 18.33
N GLU A 153 5.87 0.50 19.11
CA GLU A 153 6.47 1.75 18.63
C GLU A 153 7.91 1.54 18.15
N ALA A 154 8.72 0.82 18.92
CA ALA A 154 10.09 0.49 18.54
C ALA A 154 10.16 -0.34 17.25
N ASP A 155 9.23 -1.27 17.06
CA ASP A 155 9.15 -2.08 15.83
C ASP A 155 8.70 -1.23 14.62
N ILE A 156 7.76 -0.29 14.81
CA ILE A 156 7.37 0.69 13.78
C ILE A 156 8.55 1.60 13.41
N ASP A 157 9.36 2.02 14.37
CA ASP A 157 10.54 2.87 14.11
C ASP A 157 11.62 2.12 13.30
N ARG A 158 11.79 0.81 13.53
CA ARG A 158 12.62 -0.03 12.65
C ARG A 158 12.05 -0.08 11.24
N LEU A 159 10.74 -0.27 11.09
CA LEU A 159 10.08 -0.26 9.77
C LEU A 159 10.26 1.09 9.06
N ARG A 160 10.17 2.21 9.79
CA ARG A 160 10.45 3.56 9.28
C ARG A 160 11.87 3.69 8.76
N THR A 161 12.84 3.16 9.51
CA THR A 161 14.25 3.16 9.12
C THR A 161 14.48 2.35 7.85
N ILE A 162 13.88 1.15 7.76
CA ILE A 162 13.95 0.30 6.57
C ILE A 162 13.33 1.01 5.36
N SER A 163 12.17 1.65 5.52
CA SER A 163 11.53 2.43 4.46
C SER A 163 12.45 3.54 3.94
N ALA A 164 13.09 4.30 4.83
CA ALA A 164 14.04 5.35 4.45
C ALA A 164 15.27 4.79 3.71
N LEU A 165 15.77 3.62 4.12
CA LEU A 165 16.85 2.93 3.42
C LEU A 165 16.42 2.44 2.03
N MET A 166 15.20 1.91 1.89
CA MET A 166 14.64 1.50 0.60
C MET A 166 14.52 2.69 -0.35
N GLU A 167 14.04 3.83 0.13
CA GLU A 167 13.96 5.07 -0.65
C GLU A 167 15.36 5.54 -1.07
N LYS A 168 16.34 5.49 -0.17
CA LYS A 168 17.73 5.85 -0.51
C LYS A 168 18.28 4.95 -1.61
N GLN A 169 18.04 3.64 -1.54
CA GLN A 169 18.45 2.69 -2.58
C GLN A 169 17.76 2.96 -3.92
N SER A 170 16.46 3.32 -3.90
CA SER A 170 15.74 3.67 -5.13
C SER A 170 16.27 4.96 -5.76
N ARG A 171 16.63 5.96 -4.95
CA ARG A 171 17.27 7.21 -5.40
C ARG A 171 18.65 6.94 -6.02
N VAL A 172 19.45 6.07 -5.42
CA VAL A 172 20.75 5.65 -5.99
C VAL A 172 20.54 4.94 -7.33
N ALA A 173 19.59 4.00 -7.42
CA ALA A 173 19.27 3.33 -8.68
C ALA A 173 18.81 4.33 -9.76
N SER A 174 17.94 5.28 -9.41
CA SER A 174 17.51 6.37 -10.30
C SER A 174 18.68 7.25 -10.75
N TRP A 175 19.60 7.58 -9.84
CA TRP A 175 20.79 8.37 -10.17
C TRP A 175 21.73 7.63 -11.12
N THR A 176 21.96 6.33 -10.91
CA THR A 176 22.73 5.46 -11.80
C THR A 176 22.14 5.49 -13.21
N VAL A 177 20.81 5.31 -13.33
CA VAL A 177 20.13 5.37 -14.63
C VAL A 177 20.29 6.76 -15.28
N ARG A 178 20.14 7.84 -14.53
CA ARG A 178 20.22 9.20 -15.10
C ARG A 178 21.64 9.64 -15.47
N THR A 179 22.66 9.12 -14.77
CA THR A 179 24.04 9.62 -14.91
C THR A 179 24.90 8.69 -15.76
N ILE A 180 24.79 7.38 -15.58
CA ILE A 180 25.65 6.40 -16.23
C ILE A 180 25.09 5.98 -17.59
N THR A 181 23.76 5.82 -17.70
CA THR A 181 23.16 5.38 -18.96
C THR A 181 23.45 6.34 -20.12
N PRO A 182 23.34 7.69 -20.00
CA PRO A 182 23.67 8.57 -21.11
C PRO A 182 25.12 8.45 -21.58
N LEU A 183 26.06 8.26 -20.65
CA LEU A 183 27.48 8.05 -20.98
C LEU A 183 27.69 6.72 -21.72
N LEU A 184 27.06 5.64 -21.26
CA LEU A 184 27.11 4.34 -21.93
C LEU A 184 26.48 4.38 -23.32
N LEU A 185 25.33 5.05 -23.46
CA LEU A 185 24.67 5.24 -24.75
C LEU A 185 25.52 6.08 -25.70
N GLY A 186 26.15 7.14 -25.21
CA GLY A 186 27.08 7.97 -25.99
C GLY A 186 28.30 7.17 -26.47
N ALA A 187 28.95 6.43 -25.56
CA ALA A 187 30.08 5.58 -25.88
C ALA A 187 29.70 4.47 -26.88
N ALA A 188 28.55 3.84 -26.67
CA ALA A 188 28.02 2.83 -27.58
C ALA A 188 27.68 3.42 -28.95
N GLY A 189 27.13 4.64 -29.01
CA GLY A 189 26.91 5.37 -30.26
C GLY A 189 28.21 5.59 -31.03
N VAL A 190 29.28 6.03 -30.34
CA VAL A 190 30.61 6.20 -30.97
C VAL A 190 31.14 4.85 -31.48
N LEU A 191 31.09 3.80 -30.68
CA LEU A 191 31.53 2.45 -31.08
C LEU A 191 30.73 1.92 -32.29
N THR A 192 29.41 2.06 -32.27
CA THR A 192 28.53 1.50 -33.29
C THR A 192 28.54 2.28 -34.60
N TYR A 193 28.62 3.61 -34.56
CA TYR A 193 28.56 4.42 -35.76
C TYR A 193 29.95 4.76 -36.31
N GLN A 194 30.92 5.11 -35.47
CA GLN A 194 32.26 5.48 -35.91
C GLN A 194 33.16 4.25 -36.08
N VAL A 195 33.32 3.43 -35.03
CA VAL A 195 34.29 2.32 -35.07
C VAL A 195 33.81 1.20 -35.99
N LEU A 196 32.59 0.68 -35.81
CA LEU A 196 32.06 -0.34 -36.73
C LEU A 196 31.84 0.20 -38.15
N GLY A 197 31.55 1.50 -38.30
CA GLY A 197 31.46 2.15 -39.61
C GLY A 197 32.80 2.14 -40.34
N PHE A 198 33.89 2.47 -39.63
CA PHE A 198 35.26 2.45 -40.17
C PHE A 198 35.69 1.06 -40.65
N PHE A 199 35.37 0.01 -39.88
CA PHE A 199 35.69 -1.37 -40.25
C PHE A 199 34.71 -1.99 -41.26
N GLY A 200 33.66 -1.27 -41.69
CA GLY A 200 32.61 -1.83 -42.54
C GLY A 200 33.09 -2.41 -43.87
N ALA A 201 34.18 -1.86 -44.44
CA ALA A 201 34.81 -2.39 -45.64
C ALA A 201 35.47 -3.78 -45.42
N TRP A 202 35.81 -4.14 -44.18
CA TRP A 202 36.51 -5.38 -43.84
C TRP A 202 35.56 -6.50 -43.40
N ILE A 203 34.51 -6.15 -42.65
CA ILE A 203 33.58 -7.13 -42.08
C ILE A 203 32.24 -7.22 -42.83
N GLY A 204 32.00 -6.32 -43.78
CA GLY A 204 30.79 -6.28 -44.59
C GLY A 204 29.61 -5.58 -43.88
N THR A 205 28.78 -4.94 -44.68
CA THR A 205 27.67 -4.09 -44.21
C THR A 205 26.64 -4.85 -43.37
N ARG A 206 26.31 -6.09 -43.75
CA ARG A 206 25.38 -6.95 -43.00
C ARG A 206 25.87 -7.26 -41.58
N ALA A 207 27.17 -7.51 -41.41
CA ALA A 207 27.74 -7.78 -40.10
C ALA A 207 27.73 -6.52 -39.22
N VAL A 208 28.07 -5.36 -39.79
CA VAL A 208 27.98 -4.06 -39.12
C VAL A 208 26.55 -3.79 -38.65
N ASP A 209 25.55 -3.93 -39.51
CA ASP A 209 24.16 -3.66 -39.16
C ASP A 209 23.63 -4.62 -38.08
N THR A 210 24.01 -5.89 -38.15
CA THR A 210 23.67 -6.89 -37.13
C THR A 210 24.28 -6.53 -35.77
N LEU A 211 25.56 -6.15 -35.75
CA LEU A 211 26.24 -5.74 -34.51
C LEU A 211 25.67 -4.45 -33.93
N ARG A 212 25.29 -3.48 -34.78
CA ARG A 212 24.61 -2.26 -34.36
C ARG A 212 23.27 -2.57 -33.70
N LEU A 213 22.43 -3.35 -34.36
CA LEU A 213 21.12 -3.76 -33.84
C LEU A 213 21.25 -4.54 -32.52
N ALA A 214 22.19 -5.49 -32.45
CA ALA A 214 22.45 -6.25 -31.23
C ALA A 214 22.91 -5.34 -30.07
N THR A 215 23.81 -4.40 -30.34
CA THR A 215 24.33 -3.47 -29.33
C THR A 215 23.24 -2.53 -28.82
N VAL A 216 22.50 -1.89 -29.74
CA VAL A 216 21.39 -0.99 -29.40
C VAL A 216 20.29 -1.74 -28.67
N GLY A 217 19.92 -2.93 -29.13
CA GLY A 217 18.92 -3.79 -28.49
C GLY A 217 19.32 -4.20 -27.07
N ALA A 218 20.57 -4.65 -26.87
CA ALA A 218 21.07 -5.02 -25.56
C ALA A 218 21.10 -3.83 -24.58
N LEU A 219 21.57 -2.66 -25.03
CA LEU A 219 21.59 -1.45 -24.20
C LEU A 219 20.19 -0.95 -23.88
N GLY A 220 19.26 -1.01 -24.83
CA GLY A 220 17.85 -0.71 -24.62
C GLY A 220 17.22 -1.63 -23.57
N ALA A 221 17.49 -2.94 -23.64
CA ALA A 221 17.00 -3.91 -22.66
C ALA A 221 17.58 -3.66 -21.26
N ILE A 222 18.89 -3.38 -21.16
CA ILE A 222 19.56 -3.03 -19.91
C ILE A 222 18.94 -1.76 -19.31
N PHE A 223 18.73 -0.73 -20.12
CA PHE A 223 18.12 0.52 -19.68
C PHE A 223 16.70 0.31 -19.17
N LEU A 224 15.88 -0.43 -19.92
CA LEU A 224 14.51 -0.75 -19.52
C LEU A 224 14.49 -1.52 -18.20
N TYR A 225 15.36 -2.53 -18.04
CA TYR A 225 15.47 -3.30 -16.81
C TYR A 225 15.77 -2.41 -15.59
N PHE A 226 16.82 -1.58 -15.67
CA PHE A 226 17.21 -0.73 -14.56
C PHE A 226 16.20 0.38 -14.27
N GLY A 227 15.59 0.96 -15.32
CA GLY A 227 14.52 1.94 -15.19
C GLY A 227 13.30 1.36 -14.47
N LEU A 228 12.82 0.21 -14.92
CA LEU A 228 11.69 -0.50 -14.28
C LEU A 228 12.02 -0.88 -12.83
N LYS A 229 13.24 -1.37 -12.58
CA LYS A 229 13.67 -1.72 -11.22
C LYS A 229 13.70 -0.51 -10.28
N ALA A 230 14.18 0.64 -10.75
CA ALA A 230 14.18 1.88 -9.96
C ALA A 230 12.75 2.35 -9.62
N VAL A 231 11.82 2.26 -10.58
CA VAL A 231 10.41 2.58 -10.38
C VAL A 231 9.78 1.63 -9.36
N GLN A 232 9.99 0.32 -9.52
CA GLN A 232 9.46 -0.69 -8.59
C GLN A 232 9.98 -0.49 -7.17
N LEU A 233 11.27 -0.23 -6.99
CA LEU A 233 11.85 0.01 -5.66
C LEU A 233 11.29 1.28 -5.02
N THR A 234 11.08 2.35 -5.81
CA THR A 234 10.48 3.60 -5.32
C THR A 234 9.05 3.37 -4.88
N GLU A 235 8.26 2.67 -5.70
CA GLU A 235 6.87 2.34 -5.37
C GLU A 235 6.76 1.48 -4.10
N MET A 236 7.61 0.46 -3.97
CA MET A 236 7.67 -0.36 -2.76
C MET A 236 8.07 0.46 -1.53
N ALA A 237 9.09 1.32 -1.63
CA ALA A 237 9.52 2.18 -0.54
C ALA A 237 8.40 3.10 -0.04
N ASN A 238 7.69 3.74 -0.99
CA ASN A 238 6.55 4.61 -0.69
C ASN A 238 5.42 3.85 0.03
N ARG A 239 5.14 2.61 -0.38
CA ARG A 239 4.08 1.80 0.25
C ARG A 239 4.44 1.33 1.64
N VAL A 240 5.70 0.94 1.87
CA VAL A 240 6.20 0.64 3.24
C VAL A 240 6.15 1.90 4.11
N TRP A 241 6.51 3.06 3.55
CA TRP A 241 6.41 4.34 4.26
C TRP A 241 4.97 4.64 4.68
N LYS A 242 4.01 4.47 3.76
CA LYS A 242 2.58 4.66 4.03
C LYS A 242 2.08 3.75 5.15
N ARG A 243 2.44 2.47 5.14
CA ARG A 243 2.10 1.52 6.22
C ARG A 243 2.69 1.96 7.56
N THR A 244 3.94 2.42 7.55
CA THR A 244 4.60 2.95 8.76
C THR A 244 3.84 4.15 9.32
N ALA A 245 3.43 5.09 8.46
CA ALA A 245 2.67 6.27 8.87
C ALA A 245 1.29 5.88 9.43
N GLU A 246 0.60 4.96 8.75
CA GLU A 246 -0.68 4.40 9.18
C GLU A 246 -0.56 3.75 10.58
N TYR A 247 0.42 2.87 10.77
CA TYR A 247 0.64 2.18 12.03
C TYR A 247 0.97 3.14 13.17
N SER A 248 1.78 4.17 12.88
CA SER A 248 2.12 5.22 13.84
C SER A 248 0.87 5.99 14.30
N LEU A 249 -0.04 6.30 13.36
CA LEU A 249 -1.29 7.00 13.68
C LEU A 249 -2.25 6.12 14.49
N ILE A 250 -2.40 4.84 14.13
CA ILE A 250 -3.20 3.89 14.89
C ILE A 250 -2.68 3.81 16.33
N LEU A 251 -1.38 3.61 16.50
CA LEU A 251 -0.77 3.49 17.83
C LEU A 251 -0.95 4.77 18.66
N LYS A 252 -0.80 5.94 18.04
CA LYS A 252 -1.02 7.23 18.70
C LYS A 252 -2.45 7.39 19.20
N GLU A 253 -3.45 7.06 18.37
CA GLU A 253 -4.85 7.14 18.78
C GLU A 253 -5.21 6.07 19.82
N ARG A 254 -4.62 4.87 19.76
CA ARG A 254 -4.75 3.85 20.83
C ARG A 254 -4.27 4.39 22.18
N ARG A 255 -3.08 5.01 22.24
CA ARG A 255 -2.56 5.62 23.48
C ARG A 255 -3.49 6.67 24.06
N LYS A 256 -3.99 7.56 23.21
CA LYS A 256 -4.93 8.61 23.60
C LYS A 256 -6.25 8.04 24.14
N LEU A 257 -6.75 6.93 23.59
CA LEU A 257 -7.94 6.26 24.11
C LEU A 257 -7.67 5.56 25.45
N ASP A 258 -6.51 4.92 25.61
CA ASP A 258 -6.09 4.32 26.87
C ASP A 258 -5.92 5.35 27.99
N GLU A 259 -5.35 6.52 27.69
CA GLU A 259 -5.25 7.65 28.61
C GLU A 259 -6.63 8.16 29.03
N ARG A 260 -7.55 8.32 28.07
CA ARG A 260 -8.95 8.72 28.36
C ARG A 260 -9.70 7.71 29.22
N ARG A 261 -9.43 6.41 29.02
CA ARG A 261 -10.03 5.34 29.83
C ARG A 261 -9.49 5.31 31.26
N LYS A 262 -8.21 5.69 31.45
CA LYS A 262 -7.54 5.74 32.76
C LYS A 262 -7.82 7.04 33.52
N ALA A 263 -8.19 8.11 32.82
CA ALA A 263 -8.59 9.37 33.46
C ALA A 263 -9.84 9.13 34.32
N PRO A 264 -9.83 9.46 35.63
CA PRO A 264 -11.04 9.37 36.44
C PRO A 264 -12.10 10.29 35.84
N THR A 265 -13.33 9.79 35.70
CA THR A 265 -14.50 10.61 35.37
C THR A 265 -14.60 11.73 36.41
N ALA A 266 -14.28 12.95 36.00
CA ALA A 266 -14.48 14.16 36.79
C ALA A 266 -15.98 14.47 36.90
#